data_AF-A0A5D6VUP4-F1
#
_entry.id   AF-A0A5D6VUP4-F1
#
_cell.length_a   1.000
_cell.length_b   1.000
_cell.length_c   1.000
_cell.angle_alpha   90.00
_cell.angle_beta   90.00
_cell.angle_gamma   90.00
#
_symmetry.space_group_name_H-M   'P 1'
#
loop_
_entity.id
_entity.type
_entity.pdbx_description
1 polymer ?
#
loop_
_entity_poly.entity_id
_entity_poly.type
_entity_poly.pdbx_seq_one_letter_code
_entity_poly.pdbx_strand_id
1 'polypeptide(L)'
;MELKRKILTAVVAAAFSLQTVAVASAADLTAVRYHSGDEHDRVVFDLSSMPNYTVKPSADGREITFDFHDVTERNLAKKSFHSRRIESVNYSLASGHVLVKVRFKEGLTYKVGKLDNPARVYVDILPKNAPKKPAPSSGQGKTKPAAGGNGNILPLSFDGLYTEMAAPGIAKRQYIYWDDAGKVTAYFVEADKDLYTIKPVLAKGQVPGLQRTSGMSDMTDAVAAVNATYFAGNGDMIGIVKVDGVVAGTTYFTRSAIGIMPDGTPFFGKLSYSGMVTLGDVTQPVSGVDAERGANNLIVYNKWYGSRTRTNEYGKEYTVQNGRITHIQTGNSIIPKDGYVISVHGTAADAFEGAQVGDRAVVKEDLGTKWNQAAQIMGAGPRLVANGQVNVTAGEEEFPGDIRYGRAPRSAVAVLKNGNYLFGVVDGRQASSHGLTLTDWAKLLVKMGARDAINLDGGGSSELVVGGVVQNSPSDGSERYVGSALILQHK
;
A
#
# COMPACT_ATOMS: atom_id res chain seq x y z
N MET A 1 -3.52 84.95 44.35
CA MET A 1 -2.85 84.87 45.66
C MET A 1 -2.11 83.54 45.69
N GLU A 2 -0.78 83.62 45.73
CA GLU A 2 0.20 82.73 46.39
C GLU A 2 -0.28 81.40 47.04
N LEU A 3 0.45 80.29 47.14
CA LEU A 3 1.83 79.88 46.80
C LEU A 3 2.08 78.45 47.37
N LYS A 4 2.91 77.64 46.68
CA LYS A 4 3.85 76.58 47.16
C LYS A 4 3.41 75.18 47.69
N ARG A 5 3.97 74.20 46.96
CA ARG A 5 4.92 73.10 47.33
C ARG A 5 4.47 71.80 48.05
N LYS A 6 4.82 70.70 47.34
CA LYS A 6 5.50 69.44 47.73
C LYS A 6 4.87 68.52 48.78
N ILE A 7 4.35 67.38 48.33
CA ILE A 7 4.15 66.10 49.05
C ILE A 7 4.00 65.02 47.94
N LEU A 8 4.47 63.77 47.95
CA LEU A 8 5.36 62.93 48.75
C LEU A 8 5.39 61.59 47.99
N THR A 9 6.55 60.94 47.94
CA THR A 9 6.74 59.59 47.37
C THR A 9 5.88 58.58 48.13
N ALA A 10 4.92 57.93 47.45
CA ALA A 10 4.19 56.79 47.98
C ALA A 10 4.73 55.48 47.37
N VAL A 11 5.29 54.66 48.25
CA VAL A 11 5.72 53.28 47.99
C VAL A 11 4.49 52.44 47.68
N VAL A 12 4.40 51.90 46.46
CA VAL A 12 3.42 50.85 46.12
C VAL A 12 4.03 49.51 46.54
N ALA A 13 3.57 48.97 47.65
CA ALA A 13 3.79 47.58 48.02
C ALA A 13 2.98 46.69 47.07
N ALA A 14 3.64 46.15 46.04
CA ALA A 14 3.06 45.09 45.22
C ALA A 14 3.07 43.79 46.04
N ALA A 15 1.89 43.41 46.54
CA ALA A 15 1.67 42.08 47.10
C ALA A 15 1.89 41.04 45.99
N PHE A 16 3.03 40.35 46.02
CA PHE A 16 3.23 39.12 45.27
C PHE A 16 2.29 38.06 45.86
N SER A 17 1.15 37.86 45.21
CA SER A 17 0.45 36.59 45.35
C SER A 17 1.38 35.52 44.82
N LEU A 18 1.86 34.63 45.69
CA LEU A 18 2.41 33.34 45.25
C LEU A 18 1.23 32.58 44.62
N GLN A 19 1.04 32.78 43.32
CA GLN A 19 0.33 31.81 42.53
C GLN A 19 1.21 30.56 42.52
N THR A 20 0.75 29.51 43.20
CA THR A 20 1.26 28.17 42.97
C THR A 20 1.03 27.88 41.49
N VAL A 21 2.10 27.97 40.69
CA VAL A 21 2.07 27.48 39.33
C VAL A 21 1.91 25.97 39.45
N ALA A 22 0.68 25.49 39.28
CA ALA A 22 0.46 24.08 39.01
C ALA A 22 1.18 23.80 37.69
N VAL A 23 2.32 23.11 37.75
CA VAL A 23 3.00 22.58 36.57
C VAL A 23 2.00 21.62 35.92
N ALA A 24 1.46 22.03 34.77
CA ALA A 24 0.55 21.18 34.03
C ALA A 24 1.33 19.96 33.52
N SER A 25 0.88 18.77 33.91
CA SER A 25 1.37 17.47 33.41
C SER A 25 1.27 17.40 31.89
N ALA A 26 2.31 16.89 31.22
CA ALA A 26 2.38 16.81 29.75
C ALA A 26 1.68 15.54 29.19
N ALA A 27 1.54 14.50 30.01
CA ALA A 27 0.80 13.27 29.68
C ALA A 27 0.20 12.61 30.93
N ASP A 28 -0.83 11.80 30.75
CA ASP A 28 -1.43 11.00 31.82
C ASP A 28 -1.20 9.50 31.55
N LEU A 29 -0.80 8.75 32.57
CA LEU A 29 -0.82 7.28 32.54
C LEU A 29 -2.25 6.82 32.82
N THR A 30 -2.95 6.43 31.77
CA THR A 30 -4.40 6.17 31.78
C THR A 30 -4.76 4.74 32.13
N ALA A 31 -3.91 3.77 31.76
CA ALA A 31 -4.09 2.36 32.14
C ALA A 31 -2.77 1.59 32.11
N VAL A 32 -2.73 0.50 32.87
CA VAL A 32 -1.72 -0.55 32.69
C VAL A 32 -2.42 -1.87 32.43
N ARG A 33 -2.00 -2.53 31.35
CA ARG A 33 -2.54 -3.82 30.92
C ARG A 33 -1.47 -4.88 30.95
N TYR A 34 -1.91 -6.09 31.25
CA TYR A 34 -1.04 -7.25 31.38
C TYR A 34 -1.52 -8.36 30.47
N HIS A 35 -0.58 -9.03 29.83
CA HIS A 35 -0.81 -10.25 29.07
C HIS A 35 0.27 -11.27 29.42
N SER A 36 -0.11 -12.50 29.75
CA SER A 36 0.84 -13.60 29.92
C SER A 36 0.57 -14.63 28.84
N GLY A 37 1.55 -14.81 27.97
CA GLY A 37 1.46 -15.71 26.81
C GLY A 37 2.52 -16.80 26.84
N ASP A 38 2.52 -17.63 25.81
CA ASP A 38 3.42 -18.79 25.74
C ASP A 38 4.89 -18.42 25.57
N GLU A 39 5.19 -17.28 24.96
CA GLU A 39 6.56 -16.87 24.63
C GLU A 39 7.09 -15.77 25.55
N HIS A 40 6.23 -14.82 25.93
CA HIS A 40 6.58 -13.68 26.77
C HIS A 40 5.40 -13.28 27.63
N ASP A 41 5.68 -12.47 28.66
CA ASP A 41 4.65 -11.70 29.35
C ASP A 41 4.83 -10.23 28.97
N ARG A 42 3.75 -9.54 28.65
CA ARG A 42 3.74 -8.13 28.24
C ARG A 42 3.08 -7.26 29.29
N VAL A 43 3.74 -6.17 29.63
CA VAL A 43 3.17 -5.04 30.39
C VAL A 43 3.03 -3.86 29.45
N VAL A 44 1.83 -3.28 29.33
CA VAL A 44 1.53 -2.13 28.47
C VAL A 44 1.08 -0.95 29.32
N PHE A 45 1.73 0.19 29.15
CA PHE A 45 1.41 1.48 29.74
C PHE A 45 0.66 2.32 28.69
N ASP A 46 -0.65 2.51 28.87
CA ASP A 46 -1.48 3.36 27.99
C ASP A 46 -1.41 4.81 28.45
N LEU A 47 -1.00 5.70 27.55
CA LEU A 47 -0.71 7.10 27.86
C LEU A 47 -1.61 8.02 27.01
N SER A 48 -2.00 9.17 27.55
CA SER A 48 -2.80 10.16 26.80
C SER A 48 -2.03 10.79 25.63
N SER A 49 -0.71 10.85 25.76
CA SER A 49 0.29 11.34 24.79
C SER A 49 1.64 10.69 25.13
N MET A 50 2.59 10.63 24.20
CA MET A 50 3.89 9.98 24.46
C MET A 50 4.78 10.91 25.30
N PRO A 51 5.12 10.57 26.56
CA PRO A 51 5.99 11.39 27.40
C PRO A 51 7.47 11.11 27.09
N ASN A 52 8.34 11.97 27.61
CA ASN A 52 9.74 11.60 27.79
C ASN A 52 9.83 10.53 28.88
N TYR A 53 10.59 9.46 28.63
CA TYR A 53 10.82 8.43 29.64
C TYR A 53 12.22 7.83 29.53
N THR A 54 12.69 7.29 30.65
CA THR A 54 13.91 6.48 30.68
C THR A 54 13.62 5.09 31.21
N VAL A 55 14.44 4.11 30.81
CA VAL A 55 14.36 2.73 31.32
C VAL A 55 15.70 2.36 31.92
N LYS A 56 15.72 2.08 33.21
CA LYS A 56 16.94 1.78 33.96
C LYS A 56 16.86 0.34 34.50
N PRO A 57 17.76 -0.57 34.08
CA PRO A 57 17.85 -1.88 34.69
C PRO A 57 18.46 -1.80 36.08
N SER A 58 18.07 -2.70 36.98
CA SER A 58 18.73 -2.93 38.26
C SER A 58 20.10 -3.58 38.06
N ALA A 59 20.98 -3.46 39.06
CA ALA A 59 22.30 -4.08 39.04
C ALA A 59 22.24 -5.63 38.92
N ASP A 60 21.21 -6.27 39.48
CA ASP A 60 20.99 -7.71 39.35
C ASP A 60 20.35 -8.13 38.01
N GLY A 61 19.99 -7.15 37.17
CA GLY A 61 19.40 -7.38 35.84
C GLY A 61 18.06 -8.09 35.87
N ARG A 62 17.34 -8.06 37.00
CA ARG A 62 16.02 -8.69 37.21
C ARG A 62 14.88 -7.72 37.44
N GLU A 63 15.17 -6.43 37.40
CA GLU A 63 14.18 -5.38 37.50
C GLU A 63 14.50 -4.29 36.49
N ILE A 64 13.47 -3.71 35.89
CA ILE A 64 13.58 -2.47 35.13
C ILE A 64 12.67 -1.43 35.75
N THR A 65 13.16 -0.21 35.82
CA THR A 65 12.38 0.96 36.23
C THR A 65 12.10 1.80 34.99
N PHE A 66 10.83 1.91 34.62
CA PHE A 66 10.35 2.97 33.75
C PHE A 66 10.20 4.23 34.58
N ASP A 67 10.82 5.31 34.12
CA ASP A 67 10.75 6.63 34.71
C ASP A 67 10.06 7.55 33.69
N PHE A 68 8.76 7.76 33.86
CA PHE A 68 7.95 8.63 32.99
C PHE A 68 7.95 10.04 33.54
N HIS A 69 8.59 10.98 32.82
CA HIS A 69 8.80 12.35 33.25
C HIS A 69 7.56 13.21 32.99
N ASP A 70 7.21 14.08 33.94
CA ASP A 70 6.07 15.00 33.84
C ASP A 70 4.73 14.30 33.51
N VAL A 71 4.55 13.10 34.07
CA VAL A 71 3.33 12.27 33.91
C VAL A 71 2.55 12.24 35.21
N THR A 72 1.22 12.32 35.14
CA THR A 72 0.36 12.07 36.30
C THR A 72 -0.39 10.75 36.19
N GLU A 73 -0.66 10.11 37.34
CA GLU A 73 -1.50 8.93 37.44
C GLU A 73 -2.95 9.31 37.82
N ARG A 74 -3.76 9.77 36.86
CA ARG A 74 -5.17 10.04 37.14
C ARG A 74 -5.98 8.74 37.12
N ASN A 75 -6.58 8.37 38.26
CA ASN A 75 -7.48 7.23 38.42
C ASN A 75 -6.88 5.86 38.03
N LEU A 76 -5.56 5.71 38.08
CA LEU A 76 -4.92 4.45 37.75
C LEU A 76 -5.20 3.39 38.83
N ALA A 77 -5.94 2.34 38.46
CA ALA A 77 -6.11 1.18 39.32
C ALA A 77 -4.78 0.41 39.41
N LYS A 78 -4.06 0.55 40.54
CA LYS A 78 -2.80 -0.15 40.84
C LYS A 78 -3.05 -1.63 41.10
N LYS A 79 -3.36 -2.38 40.04
CA LYS A 79 -3.57 -3.83 40.12
C LYS A 79 -2.23 -4.53 40.33
N SER A 80 -2.16 -5.38 41.35
CA SER A 80 -1.04 -6.31 41.50
C SER A 80 -1.02 -7.26 40.30
N PHE A 81 0.17 -7.47 39.72
CA PHE A 81 0.35 -8.43 38.63
C PHE A 81 1.58 -9.30 38.90
N HIS A 82 1.38 -10.60 38.78
CA HIS A 82 2.39 -11.63 38.85
C HIS A 82 2.06 -12.73 37.85
N SER A 83 3.08 -13.42 37.37
CA SER A 83 2.92 -14.47 36.37
C SER A 83 4.06 -15.49 36.49
N ARG A 84 4.17 -16.39 35.50
CA ARG A 84 5.31 -17.30 35.45
C ARG A 84 6.64 -16.60 35.17
N ARG A 85 6.64 -15.38 34.60
CA ARG A 85 7.86 -14.60 34.29
C ARG A 85 8.01 -13.33 35.13
N ILE A 86 6.92 -12.68 35.51
CA ILE A 86 6.94 -11.42 36.27
C ILE A 86 6.65 -11.71 37.75
N GLU A 87 7.54 -11.26 38.62
CA GLU A 87 7.40 -11.35 40.08
C GLU A 87 6.47 -10.26 40.60
N SER A 88 6.66 -9.02 40.14
CA SER A 88 5.84 -7.89 40.57
C SER A 88 5.90 -6.71 39.61
N VAL A 89 4.83 -5.91 39.58
CA VAL A 89 4.79 -4.58 38.96
C VAL A 89 4.39 -3.57 40.03
N ASN A 90 5.32 -2.67 40.39
CA ASN A 90 5.15 -1.69 41.47
C ASN A 90 5.19 -0.25 40.95
N TYR A 91 4.43 0.63 41.61
CA TYR A 91 4.23 2.01 41.21
C TYR A 91 4.64 2.96 42.34
N SER A 92 5.38 4.02 42.01
CA SER A 92 5.68 5.10 42.96
C SER A 92 5.74 6.45 42.28
N LEU A 93 5.35 7.49 43.01
CA LEU A 93 5.45 8.89 42.57
C LEU A 93 6.71 9.53 43.14
N ALA A 94 7.46 10.23 42.30
CA ALA A 94 8.62 11.00 42.71
C ALA A 94 8.68 12.32 41.94
N SER A 95 8.46 13.45 42.62
CA SER A 95 8.70 14.81 42.08
C SER A 95 8.17 15.08 40.66
N GLY A 96 6.93 14.69 40.35
CA GLY A 96 6.31 14.88 39.02
C GLY A 96 6.55 13.74 38.01
N HIS A 97 7.23 12.67 38.45
CA HIS A 97 7.46 11.46 37.66
C HIS A 97 6.58 10.31 38.15
N VAL A 98 6.17 9.44 37.22
CA VAL A 98 5.60 8.13 37.52
C VAL A 98 6.68 7.07 37.30
N LEU A 99 7.09 6.40 38.38
CA LEU A 99 8.03 5.30 38.33
C LEU A 99 7.27 3.97 38.32
N VAL A 100 7.52 3.14 37.30
CA VAL A 100 6.99 1.76 37.23
C VAL A 100 8.13 0.76 37.24
N LYS A 101 8.19 -0.04 38.30
CA LYS A 101 9.19 -1.09 38.48
C LYS A 101 8.60 -2.44 38.09
N VAL A 102 9.19 -3.08 37.09
CA VAL A 102 8.81 -4.43 36.65
C VAL A 102 9.93 -5.38 37.05
N ARG A 103 9.65 -6.23 38.04
CA ARG A 103 10.58 -7.26 38.52
C ARG A 103 10.22 -8.60 37.90
N PHE A 104 11.21 -9.30 37.36
CA PHE A 104 11.06 -10.57 36.67
C PHE A 104 11.96 -11.66 37.24
N LYS A 105 11.53 -12.91 37.08
CA LYS A 105 12.23 -14.08 37.61
C LYS A 105 13.58 -14.28 36.93
N GLU A 106 14.43 -15.07 37.56
CA GLU A 106 15.76 -15.40 37.04
C GLU A 106 15.70 -16.08 35.66
N GLY A 107 16.74 -15.88 34.85
CA GLY A 107 16.85 -16.47 33.51
C GLY A 107 16.06 -15.75 32.42
N LEU A 108 15.51 -14.57 32.71
CA LEU A 108 14.71 -13.77 31.77
C LEU A 108 15.43 -12.49 31.34
N THR A 109 15.05 -11.99 30.18
CA THR A 109 15.46 -10.73 29.56
C THR A 109 14.22 -9.92 29.22
N TYR A 110 14.41 -8.69 28.74
CA TYR A 110 13.32 -7.81 28.38
C TYR A 110 13.54 -7.12 27.02
N LYS A 111 12.44 -6.74 26.38
CA LYS A 111 12.41 -5.85 25.20
C LYS A 111 11.40 -4.74 25.45
N VAL A 112 11.85 -3.49 25.34
CA VAL A 112 10.99 -2.31 25.46
C VAL A 112 10.59 -1.85 24.06
N GLY A 113 9.32 -1.49 23.91
CA GLY A 113 8.82 -0.90 22.68
C GLY A 113 7.82 0.22 22.95
N LYS A 114 7.47 0.94 21.89
CA LYS A 114 6.43 1.96 21.91
C LYS A 114 5.45 1.75 20.75
N LEU A 115 4.23 2.23 20.92
CA LEU A 115 3.20 2.32 19.88
C LEU A 115 2.67 3.75 19.89
N ASP A 116 2.58 4.36 18.71
CA ASP A 116 1.98 5.67 18.52
C ASP A 116 0.53 5.46 18.01
N ASN A 117 -0.46 6.17 18.59
CA ASN A 117 -1.90 6.11 18.30
C ASN A 117 -2.68 4.83 18.71
N PRO A 118 -3.20 4.73 19.95
CA PRO A 118 -2.94 5.63 21.08
C PRO A 118 -1.52 5.43 21.63
N ALA A 119 -0.98 6.44 22.31
CA ALA A 119 0.38 6.39 22.85
C ALA A 119 0.52 5.26 23.88
N ARG A 120 1.44 4.33 23.63
CA ARG A 120 1.74 3.22 24.55
C ARG A 120 3.22 2.98 24.64
N VAL A 121 3.69 2.71 25.85
CA VAL A 121 4.99 2.09 26.09
C VAL A 121 4.74 0.68 26.59
N TYR A 122 5.53 -0.30 26.16
CA TYR A 122 5.38 -1.66 26.65
C TYR A 122 6.73 -2.33 26.89
N VAL A 123 6.71 -3.35 27.74
CA VAL A 123 7.82 -4.28 27.91
C VAL A 123 7.35 -5.71 27.73
N ASP A 124 8.13 -6.48 26.98
CA ASP A 124 8.04 -7.94 26.93
C ASP A 124 9.11 -8.56 27.82
N ILE A 125 8.72 -9.47 28.70
CA ILE A 125 9.60 -10.29 29.53
C ILE A 125 9.62 -11.71 28.96
N LEU A 126 10.82 -12.20 28.62
CA LEU A 126 11.03 -13.44 27.86
C LEU A 126 12.34 -14.13 28.30
N PRO A 127 12.56 -15.43 28.05
CA PRO A 127 13.79 -16.13 28.45
C PRO A 127 15.07 -15.54 27.83
N LYS A 128 16.15 -15.39 28.62
CA LYS A 128 17.50 -14.94 28.16
C LYS A 128 18.07 -15.87 27.09
N ASN A 129 17.90 -17.16 27.33
CA ASN A 129 18.26 -18.23 26.41
C ASN A 129 16.96 -18.88 25.96
N ALA A 130 16.19 -18.22 25.10
CA ALA A 130 15.18 -18.94 24.34
C ALA A 130 15.91 -20.06 23.59
N PRO A 131 15.68 -21.35 23.89
CA PRO A 131 16.35 -22.40 23.16
C PRO A 131 16.03 -22.22 21.67
N LYS A 132 17.05 -22.30 20.80
CA LYS A 132 16.81 -22.62 19.38
C LYS A 132 16.04 -23.94 19.40
N LYS A 133 14.72 -23.87 19.19
CA LYS A 133 13.86 -25.02 19.43
C LYS A 133 14.22 -26.11 18.41
N PRO A 134 14.45 -27.37 18.85
CA PRO A 134 14.39 -28.50 17.94
C PRO A 134 12.95 -28.61 17.40
N ALA A 135 12.83 -29.11 16.17
CA ALA A 135 11.56 -29.28 15.46
C ALA A 135 10.47 -29.88 16.40
N PRO A 136 9.26 -29.30 16.49
CA PRO A 136 8.26 -29.85 17.38
C PRO A 136 7.67 -31.13 16.79
N SER A 137 7.79 -32.21 17.56
CA SER A 137 7.05 -33.46 17.39
C SER A 137 5.54 -33.21 17.43
N SER A 138 4.84 -33.89 16.53
CA SER A 138 3.39 -33.96 16.36
C SER A 138 2.63 -34.18 17.68
N GLY A 139 1.87 -33.18 18.11
CA GLY A 139 0.76 -33.32 19.05
C GLY A 139 -0.56 -33.21 18.28
N GLN A 140 -1.26 -34.33 18.11
CA GLN A 140 -2.57 -34.39 17.47
C GLN A 140 -3.61 -33.63 18.31
N GLY A 141 -3.90 -32.38 17.92
CA GLY A 141 -5.14 -31.70 18.28
C GLY A 141 -6.14 -31.90 17.14
N LYS A 142 -7.07 -32.85 17.30
CA LYS A 142 -8.19 -33.04 16.37
C LYS A 142 -9.05 -31.76 16.37
N THR A 143 -8.93 -30.94 15.34
CA THR A 143 -9.99 -29.99 14.98
C THR A 143 -11.04 -30.74 14.17
N LYS A 144 -12.27 -30.71 14.70
CA LYS A 144 -13.47 -31.27 14.11
C LYS A 144 -13.72 -30.60 12.75
N PRO A 145 -13.98 -31.34 11.65
CA PRO A 145 -14.26 -30.72 10.37
C PRO A 145 -15.63 -30.04 10.41
N ALA A 146 -15.65 -28.73 10.20
CA ALA A 146 -16.87 -28.06 9.77
C ALA A 146 -17.07 -28.38 8.30
N ALA A 147 -18.12 -29.13 8.01
CA ALA A 147 -18.51 -29.50 6.66
C ALA A 147 -19.15 -28.31 5.93
N GLY A 148 -18.73 -28.10 4.67
CA GLY A 148 -19.50 -27.39 3.65
C GLY A 148 -18.94 -26.05 3.18
N GLY A 149 -18.18 -26.07 2.06
CA GLY A 149 -18.06 -24.91 1.16
C GLY A 149 -16.69 -24.22 1.04
N ASN A 150 -15.57 -24.94 0.95
CA ASN A 150 -14.27 -24.30 0.70
C ASN A 150 -13.83 -24.54 -0.74
N GLY A 151 -13.73 -23.47 -1.55
CA GLY A 151 -13.22 -23.52 -2.93
C GLY A 151 -11.82 -24.15 -3.04
N ASN A 152 -11.32 -24.27 -4.27
CA ASN A 152 -10.06 -24.96 -4.61
C ASN A 152 -8.82 -24.18 -4.16
N ILE A 153 -8.66 -23.90 -2.86
CA ILE A 153 -7.56 -23.14 -2.28
C ILE A 153 -6.33 -24.04 -2.06
N LEU A 154 -5.12 -23.54 -2.36
CA LEU A 154 -3.89 -24.27 -2.09
C LEU A 154 -3.70 -24.54 -0.58
N PRO A 155 -3.47 -25.81 -0.16
CA PRO A 155 -3.28 -26.17 1.24
C PRO A 155 -1.83 -25.91 1.69
N LEU A 156 -1.40 -24.65 1.69
CA LEU A 156 -0.06 -24.26 2.12
C LEU A 156 0.08 -24.30 3.64
N SER A 157 1.14 -24.94 4.12
CA SER A 157 1.49 -24.98 5.54
C SER A 157 3.01 -25.00 5.71
N PHE A 158 3.56 -23.93 6.27
CA PHE A 158 4.95 -23.85 6.69
C PHE A 158 5.10 -22.88 7.86
N ASP A 159 6.19 -23.03 8.63
CA ASP A 159 6.46 -22.23 9.83
C ASP A 159 6.41 -20.73 9.53
N GLY A 160 5.70 -19.97 10.37
CA GLY A 160 5.46 -18.53 10.22
C GLY A 160 4.31 -18.13 9.29
N LEU A 161 3.64 -19.08 8.62
CA LEU A 161 2.47 -18.81 7.77
C LEU A 161 1.16 -19.01 8.53
N TYR A 162 0.36 -17.96 8.58
CA TYR A 162 -0.99 -17.95 9.13
C TYR A 162 -1.97 -17.84 7.97
N THR A 163 -2.97 -18.72 7.92
CA THR A 163 -4.02 -18.71 6.90
C THR A 163 -5.39 -18.56 7.55
N GLU A 164 -6.21 -17.68 7.01
CA GLU A 164 -7.59 -17.41 7.41
C GLU A 164 -8.48 -17.50 6.17
N MET A 165 -9.55 -18.30 6.23
CA MET A 165 -10.57 -18.32 5.19
C MET A 165 -11.51 -17.13 5.41
N ALA A 166 -11.45 -16.14 4.53
CA ALA A 166 -12.19 -14.88 4.68
C ALA A 166 -13.61 -14.96 4.09
N ALA A 167 -13.77 -15.77 3.05
CA ALA A 167 -15.02 -16.04 2.35
C ALA A 167 -14.87 -17.36 1.56
N PRO A 168 -15.97 -17.93 1.01
CA PRO A 168 -15.89 -19.08 0.11
C PRO A 168 -14.91 -18.81 -1.04
N GLY A 169 -13.83 -19.60 -1.13
CA GLY A 169 -12.81 -19.42 -2.16
C GLY A 169 -11.92 -18.19 -1.98
N ILE A 170 -11.87 -17.57 -0.80
CA ILE A 170 -10.91 -16.52 -0.44
C ILE A 170 -10.09 -16.94 0.77
N ALA A 171 -8.78 -17.06 0.60
CA ALA A 171 -7.85 -17.33 1.69
C ALA A 171 -6.87 -16.16 1.88
N LYS A 172 -6.95 -15.51 3.04
CA LYS A 172 -5.97 -14.52 3.49
C LYS A 172 -4.80 -15.24 4.13
N ARG A 173 -3.59 -14.76 3.87
CA ARG A 173 -2.37 -15.29 4.50
C ARG A 173 -1.48 -14.18 5.00
N GLN A 174 -0.93 -14.36 6.20
CA GLN A 174 0.18 -13.57 6.72
C GLN A 174 1.39 -14.47 6.88
N TYR A 175 2.54 -14.04 6.37
CA TYR A 175 3.79 -14.76 6.49
C TYR A 175 4.85 -13.90 7.17
N ILE A 176 5.32 -14.37 8.32
CA ILE A 176 6.34 -13.70 9.12
C ILE A 176 7.54 -14.62 9.27
N TYR A 177 8.71 -14.14 8.87
CA TYR A 177 9.97 -14.87 9.04
C TYR A 177 11.14 -13.92 9.23
N TRP A 178 12.32 -14.48 9.53
CA TRP A 178 13.58 -13.76 9.63
C TRP A 178 14.53 -14.27 8.56
N ASP A 179 15.18 -13.35 7.85
CA ASP A 179 16.33 -13.63 7.01
C ASP A 179 17.56 -12.86 7.53
N ASP A 180 18.68 -12.96 6.82
CA ASP A 180 19.95 -12.34 7.21
C ASP A 180 19.87 -10.80 7.30
N ALA A 181 18.89 -10.17 6.63
CA ALA A 181 18.68 -8.72 6.67
C ALA A 181 17.68 -8.29 7.76
N GLY A 182 16.94 -9.23 8.36
CA GLY A 182 16.05 -8.99 9.47
C GLY A 182 14.66 -9.60 9.28
N LYS A 183 13.68 -9.03 9.99
CA LYS A 183 12.29 -9.49 9.92
C LYS A 183 11.68 -9.15 8.55
N VAL A 184 10.89 -10.08 8.02
CA VAL A 184 10.04 -9.88 6.84
C VAL A 184 8.60 -10.23 7.21
N THR A 185 7.67 -9.36 6.83
CA THR A 185 6.23 -9.58 6.98
C THR A 185 5.56 -9.40 5.62
N ALA A 186 4.90 -10.45 5.14
CA ALA A 186 4.19 -10.46 3.87
C ALA A 186 2.74 -10.91 4.04
N TYR A 187 1.87 -10.43 3.16
CA TYR A 187 0.43 -10.64 3.17
C TYR A 187 -0.01 -11.09 1.79
N PHE A 188 -0.95 -12.03 1.74
CA PHE A 188 -1.46 -12.57 0.50
C PHE A 188 -2.96 -12.80 0.58
N VAL A 189 -3.63 -12.72 -0.57
CA VAL A 189 -5.00 -13.20 -0.74
C VAL A 189 -5.02 -14.11 -1.97
N GLU A 190 -5.41 -15.37 -1.76
CA GLU A 190 -5.70 -16.30 -2.84
C GLU A 190 -7.21 -16.31 -3.10
N ALA A 191 -7.59 -16.28 -4.38
CA ALA A 191 -8.96 -16.35 -4.82
C ALA A 191 -9.19 -17.48 -5.81
N ASP A 192 -10.24 -18.27 -5.57
CA ASP A 192 -10.69 -19.33 -6.47
C ASP A 192 -11.11 -18.73 -7.82
N LYS A 193 -10.40 -19.12 -8.88
CA LYS A 193 -10.67 -18.64 -10.24
C LYS A 193 -12.07 -18.97 -10.74
N ASP A 194 -12.77 -19.94 -10.15
CA ASP A 194 -14.12 -20.33 -10.57
C ASP A 194 -15.19 -19.43 -9.95
N LEU A 195 -14.87 -18.72 -8.86
CA LEU A 195 -15.78 -17.83 -8.14
C LEU A 195 -15.49 -16.35 -8.39
N TYR A 196 -14.24 -16.03 -8.71
CA TYR A 196 -13.77 -14.65 -8.80
C TYR A 196 -13.11 -14.36 -10.14
N THR A 197 -12.98 -13.08 -10.47
CA THR A 197 -12.18 -12.61 -11.60
C THR A 197 -11.37 -11.37 -11.20
N ILE A 198 -10.27 -11.13 -11.91
CA ILE A 198 -9.45 -9.93 -11.77
C ILE A 198 -9.96 -8.82 -12.70
N LYS A 199 -10.01 -7.58 -12.20
CA LYS A 199 -10.27 -6.39 -13.02
C LYS A 199 -9.34 -5.22 -12.65
N PRO A 200 -8.76 -4.50 -13.63
CA PRO A 200 -8.17 -3.18 -13.43
C PRO A 200 -9.18 -2.14 -13.00
N VAL A 201 -8.80 -1.28 -12.04
CA VAL A 201 -9.59 -0.12 -11.62
C VAL A 201 -8.69 1.10 -11.65
N LEU A 202 -9.22 2.19 -12.21
CA LEU A 202 -8.57 3.50 -12.22
C LEU A 202 -9.04 4.30 -11.01
N ALA A 203 -8.13 5.07 -10.40
CA ALA A 203 -8.47 5.96 -9.31
C ALA A 203 -9.57 6.95 -9.72
N LYS A 204 -10.63 7.06 -8.92
CA LYS A 204 -11.82 7.88 -9.22
C LYS A 204 -12.51 7.53 -10.55
N GLY A 205 -12.24 6.36 -11.12
CA GLY A 205 -12.79 5.90 -12.40
C GLY A 205 -12.20 6.59 -13.63
N GLN A 206 -11.06 7.27 -13.52
CA GLN A 206 -10.45 8.01 -14.64
C GLN A 206 -8.92 8.14 -14.51
N VAL A 207 -8.27 8.57 -15.58
CA VAL A 207 -6.85 8.96 -15.66
C VAL A 207 -6.73 10.43 -16.15
N PRO A 208 -5.76 11.22 -15.65
CA PRO A 208 -5.08 11.04 -14.39
C PRO A 208 -6.07 11.02 -13.23
N GLY A 209 -5.76 10.20 -12.24
CA GLY A 209 -6.53 10.06 -11.01
C GLY A 209 -5.62 9.59 -9.88
N LEU A 210 -5.94 9.98 -8.65
CA LEU A 210 -5.25 9.54 -7.45
C LEU A 210 -6.27 9.22 -6.36
N GLN A 211 -6.21 8.00 -5.82
CA GLN A 211 -7.08 7.50 -4.77
C GLN A 211 -6.35 6.44 -3.95
N ARG A 212 -6.70 6.27 -2.68
CA ARG A 212 -6.20 5.14 -1.88
C ARG A 212 -6.68 3.82 -2.47
N THR A 213 -5.89 2.76 -2.30
CA THR A 213 -6.26 1.41 -2.70
C THR A 213 -7.56 0.96 -2.02
N SER A 214 -7.75 1.26 -0.73
CA SER A 214 -9.02 1.06 -0.01
C SER A 214 -10.19 1.79 -0.67
N GLY A 215 -10.01 3.05 -1.04
CA GLY A 215 -11.04 3.84 -1.71
C GLY A 215 -11.47 3.26 -3.06
N MET A 216 -10.54 2.69 -3.84
CA MET A 216 -10.89 1.98 -5.08
C MET A 216 -11.59 0.65 -4.80
N SER A 217 -11.20 -0.05 -3.72
CA SER A 217 -11.90 -1.25 -3.25
C SER A 217 -13.36 -0.93 -2.93
N ASP A 218 -13.61 0.11 -2.12
CA ASP A 218 -14.96 0.53 -1.72
C ASP A 218 -15.78 1.04 -2.91
N MET A 219 -15.18 1.82 -3.80
CA MET A 219 -15.82 2.35 -5.01
C MET A 219 -16.36 1.24 -5.93
N THR A 220 -15.76 0.05 -5.87
CA THR A 220 -16.07 -1.07 -6.77
C THR A 220 -16.70 -2.26 -6.06
N ASP A 221 -16.99 -2.14 -4.76
CA ASP A 221 -17.45 -3.25 -3.91
C ASP A 221 -16.55 -4.50 -4.06
N ALA A 222 -15.24 -4.26 -4.14
CA ALA A 222 -14.28 -5.32 -4.37
C ALA A 222 -14.10 -6.20 -3.12
N VAL A 223 -13.98 -7.51 -3.34
CA VAL A 223 -13.69 -8.49 -2.30
C VAL A 223 -12.28 -8.30 -1.77
N ALA A 224 -11.35 -8.00 -2.67
CA ALA A 224 -9.98 -7.62 -2.36
C ALA A 224 -9.41 -6.71 -3.44
N ALA A 225 -8.42 -5.89 -3.07
CA ALA A 225 -7.71 -5.01 -3.99
C ALA A 225 -6.22 -4.97 -3.66
N VAL A 226 -5.39 -4.80 -4.68
CA VAL A 226 -3.95 -4.50 -4.53
C VAL A 226 -3.59 -3.34 -5.44
N ASN A 227 -2.72 -2.45 -4.99
CA ASN A 227 -2.18 -1.39 -5.85
C ASN A 227 -1.52 -1.99 -7.11
N ALA A 228 -1.54 -1.28 -8.25
CA ALA A 228 -1.19 -1.88 -9.53
C ALA A 228 -0.09 -1.16 -10.32
N THR A 229 -0.40 -0.43 -11.39
CA THR A 229 0.63 0.14 -12.27
C THR A 229 1.35 1.32 -11.62
N TYR A 230 2.60 1.53 -12.05
CA TYR A 230 3.33 2.77 -11.82
C TYR A 230 2.57 3.97 -12.39
N PHE A 231 2.78 5.14 -11.80
CA PHE A 231 2.06 6.37 -12.14
C PHE A 231 2.94 7.61 -11.95
N ALA A 232 2.62 8.67 -12.69
CA ALA A 232 3.23 10.00 -12.50
C ALA A 232 2.54 10.73 -11.33
N GLY A 233 3.16 11.78 -10.78
CA GLY A 233 2.64 12.48 -9.59
C GLY A 233 1.24 13.10 -9.75
N ASN A 234 0.77 13.30 -10.98
CA ASN A 234 -0.58 13.75 -11.30
C ASN A 234 -1.61 12.60 -11.35
N GLY A 235 -1.17 11.34 -11.37
CA GLY A 235 -1.99 10.15 -11.52
C GLY A 235 -2.05 9.57 -12.94
N ASP A 236 -1.23 10.04 -13.89
CA ASP A 236 -1.12 9.43 -15.22
C ASP A 236 -0.47 8.05 -15.13
N MET A 237 -0.92 7.10 -15.95
CA MET A 237 -0.40 5.74 -15.95
C MET A 237 0.99 5.68 -16.59
N ILE A 238 1.95 5.00 -15.96
CA ILE A 238 3.26 4.63 -16.53
C ILE A 238 3.27 3.12 -16.79
N GLY A 239 2.24 2.66 -17.48
CA GLY A 239 1.99 1.27 -17.86
C GLY A 239 0.87 1.22 -18.88
N ILE A 240 0.83 0.18 -19.72
CA ILE A 240 -0.30 -0.02 -20.64
C ILE A 240 -1.46 -0.63 -19.84
N VAL A 241 -2.57 0.09 -19.78
CA VAL A 241 -3.78 -0.33 -19.06
C VAL A 241 -4.93 -0.45 -20.06
N LYS A 242 -5.71 -1.52 -19.96
CA LYS A 242 -6.93 -1.72 -20.76
C LYS A 242 -8.05 -2.12 -19.83
N VAL A 243 -9.15 -1.37 -19.87
CA VAL A 243 -10.33 -1.60 -19.04
C VAL A 243 -11.53 -1.81 -19.95
N ASP A 244 -12.19 -2.95 -19.82
CA ASP A 244 -13.40 -3.31 -20.57
C ASP A 244 -13.23 -3.12 -22.09
N GLY A 245 -12.13 -3.60 -22.63
CA GLY A 245 -11.85 -3.53 -24.07
C GLY A 245 -11.21 -2.23 -24.56
N VAL A 246 -11.11 -1.20 -23.72
CA VAL A 246 -10.62 0.14 -24.11
C VAL A 246 -9.30 0.46 -23.42
N VAL A 247 -8.29 0.90 -24.17
CA VAL A 247 -7.00 1.35 -23.60
C VAL A 247 -7.22 2.62 -22.78
N ALA A 248 -6.65 2.67 -21.58
CA ALA A 248 -6.85 3.72 -20.59
C ALA A 248 -5.52 4.31 -20.08
N GLY A 249 -4.47 4.17 -20.88
CA GLY A 249 -3.11 4.56 -20.52
C GLY A 249 -2.08 3.74 -21.27
N THR A 250 -0.98 4.37 -21.67
CA THR A 250 0.13 3.75 -22.40
C THR A 250 1.47 4.17 -21.82
N THR A 251 2.52 3.43 -22.16
CA THR A 251 3.91 3.82 -21.90
C THR A 251 4.80 3.45 -23.08
N TYR A 252 5.96 4.08 -23.18
CA TYR A 252 6.96 3.81 -24.22
C TYR A 252 7.74 2.52 -23.96
N PHE A 253 7.74 2.01 -22.73
CA PHE A 253 8.51 0.82 -22.36
C PHE A 253 7.78 -0.48 -22.72
N THR A 254 8.52 -1.45 -23.25
CA THR A 254 8.03 -2.81 -23.41
C THR A 254 8.19 -3.57 -22.08
N ARG A 255 7.11 -3.68 -21.31
CA ARG A 255 7.13 -4.26 -19.95
C ARG A 255 6.13 -5.37 -19.77
N SER A 256 6.36 -6.17 -18.73
CA SER A 256 5.48 -7.26 -18.34
C SER A 256 4.12 -6.76 -17.89
N ALA A 257 3.08 -7.44 -18.36
CA ALA A 257 1.69 -7.19 -18.03
C ALA A 257 0.97 -8.49 -17.67
N ILE A 258 -0.15 -8.35 -16.96
CA ILE A 258 -1.18 -9.39 -16.90
C ILE A 258 -2.32 -9.00 -17.85
N GLY A 259 -2.77 -9.96 -18.64
CA GLY A 259 -3.95 -9.85 -19.49
C GLY A 259 -5.02 -10.84 -19.05
N ILE A 260 -6.28 -10.41 -19.05
CA ILE A 260 -7.44 -11.27 -18.80
C ILE A 260 -8.28 -11.32 -20.07
N MET A 261 -8.45 -12.52 -20.61
CA MET A 261 -9.30 -12.77 -21.78
C MET A 261 -10.79 -12.60 -21.40
N PRO A 262 -11.70 -12.42 -22.37
CA PRO A 262 -13.15 -12.28 -22.10
C PRO A 262 -13.75 -13.46 -21.32
N ASP A 263 -13.17 -14.66 -21.43
CA ASP A 263 -13.56 -15.86 -20.68
C ASP A 263 -12.98 -15.93 -19.24
N GLY A 264 -12.23 -14.90 -18.83
CA GLY A 264 -11.55 -14.84 -17.53
C GLY A 264 -10.16 -15.49 -17.50
N THR A 265 -9.70 -16.07 -18.61
CA THR A 265 -8.39 -16.74 -18.68
C THR A 265 -7.25 -15.71 -18.52
N PRO A 266 -6.40 -15.83 -17.48
CA PRO A 266 -5.26 -14.96 -17.30
C PRO A 266 -4.06 -15.40 -18.15
N PHE A 267 -3.27 -14.45 -18.61
CA PHE A 267 -1.96 -14.70 -19.18
C PHE A 267 -1.01 -13.55 -18.88
N PHE A 268 0.28 -13.80 -19.07
CA PHE A 268 1.33 -12.82 -18.82
C PHE A 268 2.28 -12.77 -20.00
N GLY A 269 2.91 -11.62 -20.18
CA GLY A 269 3.95 -11.43 -21.17
C GLY A 269 4.40 -9.98 -21.23
N LYS A 270 5.40 -9.73 -22.05
CA LYS A 270 5.80 -8.36 -22.39
C LYS A 270 4.80 -7.75 -23.36
N LEU A 271 4.53 -6.46 -23.18
CA LEU A 271 3.53 -5.71 -23.91
C LEU A 271 4.12 -4.39 -24.40
N SER A 272 3.84 -4.06 -25.65
CA SER A 272 4.16 -2.80 -26.30
C SER A 272 2.90 -2.26 -26.98
N TYR A 273 2.82 -0.94 -27.15
CA TYR A 273 1.72 -0.29 -27.86
C TYR A 273 2.21 0.29 -29.19
N SER A 274 1.44 0.09 -30.24
CA SER A 274 1.53 0.82 -31.51
C SER A 274 0.14 1.31 -31.89
N GLY A 275 0.04 2.52 -32.42
CA GLY A 275 -1.24 3.03 -32.90
C GLY A 275 -1.05 4.00 -34.03
N MET A 276 -2.05 4.11 -34.90
CA MET A 276 -2.10 5.06 -35.99
C MET A 276 -3.44 5.79 -35.98
N VAL A 277 -3.40 7.08 -36.29
CA VAL A 277 -4.59 7.90 -36.56
C VAL A 277 -4.58 8.29 -38.02
N THR A 278 -5.73 8.13 -38.66
CA THR A 278 -5.99 8.63 -40.01
C THR A 278 -7.09 9.69 -39.96
N LEU A 279 -6.80 10.90 -40.43
CA LEU A 279 -7.78 11.98 -40.65
C LEU A 279 -7.79 12.32 -42.14
N GLY A 280 -8.92 12.10 -42.82
CA GLY A 280 -8.97 12.16 -44.27
C GLY A 280 -7.99 11.15 -44.89
N ASP A 281 -7.02 11.65 -45.67
CA ASP A 281 -5.98 10.84 -46.32
C ASP A 281 -4.64 10.85 -45.56
N VAL A 282 -4.51 11.65 -44.50
CA VAL A 282 -3.27 11.75 -43.72
C VAL A 282 -3.27 10.73 -42.60
N THR A 283 -2.15 10.04 -42.41
CA THR A 283 -1.97 9.07 -41.31
C THR A 283 -0.73 9.40 -40.50
N GLN A 284 -0.85 9.40 -39.17
CA GLN A 284 0.24 9.68 -38.22
C GLN A 284 0.27 8.66 -37.07
N PRO A 285 1.46 8.34 -36.52
CA PRO A 285 1.57 7.45 -35.37
C PRO A 285 1.02 8.10 -34.10
N VAL A 286 0.41 7.29 -33.24
CA VAL A 286 -0.06 7.69 -31.91
C VAL A 286 1.11 7.67 -30.94
N SER A 287 1.34 8.78 -30.25
CA SER A 287 2.36 8.91 -29.20
C SER A 287 1.90 8.28 -27.88
N GLY A 288 0.59 8.29 -27.61
CA GLY A 288 0.00 7.65 -26.44
C GLY A 288 -1.52 7.78 -26.38
N VAL A 289 -2.11 7.06 -25.43
CA VAL A 289 -3.56 7.10 -25.13
C VAL A 289 -3.73 7.54 -23.69
N ASP A 290 -4.65 8.48 -23.46
CA ASP A 290 -5.02 8.94 -22.12
C ASP A 290 -3.81 9.35 -21.24
N ALA A 291 -2.88 10.08 -21.84
CA ALA A 291 -1.64 10.56 -21.21
C ALA A 291 -1.45 12.07 -21.47
N GLU A 292 -0.49 12.69 -20.79
CA GLU A 292 -0.14 14.08 -21.03
C GLU A 292 0.33 14.32 -22.49
N ARG A 293 -0.19 15.38 -23.12
CA ARG A 293 0.26 15.82 -24.46
C ARG A 293 1.51 16.69 -24.35
N GLY A 294 2.66 16.09 -24.66
CA GLY A 294 3.92 16.80 -24.87
C GLY A 294 4.04 17.51 -26.22
N ALA A 295 5.15 18.21 -26.43
CA ALA A 295 5.47 18.83 -27.71
C ALA A 295 5.62 17.78 -28.83
N ASN A 296 5.13 18.11 -30.03
CA ASN A 296 5.15 17.24 -31.22
C ASN A 296 4.34 15.93 -31.12
N ASN A 297 3.58 15.74 -30.03
CA ASN A 297 2.84 14.50 -29.80
C ASN A 297 1.47 14.48 -30.48
N LEU A 298 1.00 13.27 -30.75
CA LEU A 298 -0.39 12.92 -31.03
C LEU A 298 -0.91 12.02 -29.90
N ILE A 299 -1.88 12.51 -29.12
CA ILE A 299 -2.54 11.75 -28.06
C ILE A 299 -4.00 11.48 -28.43
N VAL A 300 -4.48 10.27 -28.15
CA VAL A 300 -5.91 9.94 -28.23
C VAL A 300 -6.49 9.97 -26.81
N TYR A 301 -7.51 10.80 -26.60
CA TYR A 301 -8.24 10.88 -25.34
C TYR A 301 -9.62 10.23 -25.47
N ASN A 302 -9.93 9.28 -24.60
CA ASN A 302 -11.24 8.62 -24.57
C ASN A 302 -11.92 8.78 -23.20
N LYS A 303 -13.05 8.09 -23.01
CA LYS A 303 -13.88 8.18 -21.80
C LYS A 303 -13.13 8.00 -20.47
N TRP A 304 -12.02 7.25 -20.47
CA TRP A 304 -11.22 7.03 -19.27
C TRP A 304 -10.43 8.26 -18.85
N TYR A 305 -10.19 9.24 -19.73
CA TYR A 305 -9.52 10.49 -19.37
C TYR A 305 -10.43 11.48 -18.61
N GLY A 306 -11.71 11.16 -18.42
CA GLY A 306 -12.71 12.05 -17.85
C GLY A 306 -13.47 12.86 -18.91
N SER A 307 -14.10 13.97 -18.51
CA SER A 307 -15.00 14.73 -19.41
C SER A 307 -14.29 15.68 -20.37
N ARG A 308 -13.01 16.00 -20.12
CA ARG A 308 -12.22 16.96 -20.92
C ARG A 308 -10.76 16.55 -21.02
N THR A 309 -10.13 16.92 -22.14
CA THR A 309 -8.71 16.65 -22.42
C THR A 309 -7.76 17.43 -21.52
N ARG A 310 -8.17 18.58 -20.96
CA ARG A 310 -7.35 19.42 -20.06
C ARG A 310 -6.01 19.87 -20.66
N THR A 311 -5.89 19.82 -21.98
CA THR A 311 -4.71 20.29 -22.72
C THR A 311 -4.68 21.81 -22.82
N ASN A 312 -3.49 22.36 -22.98
CA ASN A 312 -3.27 23.79 -23.28
C ASN A 312 -3.66 24.13 -24.73
N GLU A 313 -3.65 25.42 -25.05
CA GLU A 313 -4.01 26.00 -26.34
C GLU A 313 -2.94 25.86 -27.43
N TYR A 314 -1.76 25.29 -27.14
CA TYR A 314 -0.63 25.24 -28.08
C TYR A 314 -0.70 24.11 -29.13
N GLY A 315 -1.87 23.50 -29.29
CA GLY A 315 -2.07 22.45 -30.28
C GLY A 315 -3.43 22.55 -30.96
N LYS A 316 -3.90 21.41 -31.48
CA LYS A 316 -5.21 21.28 -32.15
C LYS A 316 -5.86 19.98 -31.71
N GLU A 317 -7.18 20.00 -31.53
CA GLU A 317 -7.97 18.88 -31.06
C GLU A 317 -9.13 18.63 -32.00
N TYR A 318 -9.28 17.37 -32.41
CA TYR A 318 -10.34 16.90 -33.28
C TYR A 318 -11.26 15.98 -32.47
N THR A 319 -12.45 16.44 -32.13
CA THR A 319 -13.47 15.61 -31.51
C THR A 319 -14.09 14.71 -32.56
N VAL A 320 -14.15 13.41 -32.28
CA VAL A 320 -14.62 12.39 -33.21
C VAL A 320 -15.78 11.62 -32.62
N GLN A 321 -16.87 11.52 -33.38
CA GLN A 321 -18.02 10.66 -33.10
C GLN A 321 -18.45 9.97 -34.40
N ASN A 322 -18.86 8.70 -34.30
CA ASN A 322 -19.30 7.91 -35.47
C ASN A 322 -18.27 7.89 -36.62
N GLY A 323 -16.97 7.86 -36.29
CA GLY A 323 -15.87 7.81 -37.26
C GLY A 323 -15.66 9.09 -38.08
N ARG A 324 -16.20 10.23 -37.63
CA ARG A 324 -16.04 11.53 -38.29
C ARG A 324 -15.68 12.65 -37.31
N ILE A 325 -14.94 13.63 -37.79
CA ILE A 325 -14.64 14.85 -37.03
C ILE A 325 -15.92 15.66 -36.87
N THR A 326 -16.33 15.95 -35.64
CA THR A 326 -17.53 16.75 -35.32
C THR A 326 -17.17 18.14 -34.80
N HIS A 327 -15.98 18.32 -34.23
CA HIS A 327 -15.52 19.61 -33.73
C HIS A 327 -13.99 19.74 -33.81
N ILE A 328 -13.51 20.97 -33.98
CA ILE A 328 -12.08 21.30 -34.04
C ILE A 328 -11.82 22.53 -33.17
N GLN A 329 -10.87 22.45 -32.23
CA GLN A 329 -10.43 23.56 -31.38
C GLN A 329 -8.96 23.41 -31.00
N THR A 330 -8.41 24.33 -30.19
CA THR A 330 -6.96 24.34 -29.87
C THR A 330 -6.56 23.48 -28.67
N GLY A 331 -7.48 23.24 -27.73
CA GLY A 331 -7.23 22.45 -26.51
C GLY A 331 -8.44 22.36 -25.61
N ASN A 332 -8.39 21.49 -24.60
CA ASN A 332 -9.42 21.30 -23.57
C ASN A 332 -10.83 20.93 -24.12
N SER A 333 -10.90 20.19 -25.22
CA SER A 333 -12.13 19.66 -25.79
C SER A 333 -12.92 18.81 -24.80
N ILE A 334 -14.24 18.82 -24.96
CA ILE A 334 -15.12 17.84 -24.31
C ILE A 334 -14.87 16.48 -24.96
N ILE A 335 -14.67 15.46 -24.13
CA ILE A 335 -14.55 14.08 -24.57
C ILE A 335 -15.97 13.49 -24.65
N PRO A 336 -16.46 13.11 -25.83
CA PRO A 336 -17.80 12.54 -25.98
C PRO A 336 -17.85 11.12 -25.37
N LYS A 337 -19.00 10.75 -24.80
CA LYS A 337 -19.19 9.43 -24.18
C LYS A 337 -19.09 8.26 -25.19
N ASP A 338 -19.46 8.53 -26.43
CA ASP A 338 -19.52 7.61 -27.56
C ASP A 338 -18.47 7.94 -28.64
N GLY A 339 -17.35 8.53 -28.21
CA GLY A 339 -16.26 8.90 -29.12
C GLY A 339 -14.95 9.19 -28.40
N TYR A 340 -14.11 9.99 -29.03
CA TYR A 340 -12.77 10.32 -28.53
C TYR A 340 -12.31 11.67 -29.09
N VAL A 341 -11.21 12.19 -28.56
CA VAL A 341 -10.54 13.38 -29.06
C VAL A 341 -9.14 13.00 -29.51
N ILE A 342 -8.77 13.39 -30.73
CA ILE A 342 -7.39 13.32 -31.22
C ILE A 342 -6.76 14.68 -30.94
N SER A 343 -5.75 14.72 -30.08
CA SER A 343 -5.05 15.94 -29.69
C SER A 343 -3.62 15.94 -30.22
N VAL A 344 -3.26 16.97 -30.97
CA VAL A 344 -1.98 17.09 -31.66
C VAL A 344 -1.27 18.39 -31.31
N HIS A 345 0.05 18.35 -31.28
CA HIS A 345 0.91 19.52 -31.05
C HIS A 345 2.06 19.54 -32.05
N GLY A 346 2.58 20.73 -32.39
CA GLY A 346 3.80 20.89 -33.18
C GLY A 346 3.74 20.14 -34.51
N THR A 347 4.76 19.35 -34.83
CA THR A 347 4.83 18.62 -36.12
C THR A 347 3.64 17.68 -36.36
N ALA A 348 3.03 17.11 -35.32
CA ALA A 348 1.81 16.31 -35.46
C ALA A 348 0.58 17.18 -35.79
N ALA A 349 0.54 18.42 -35.32
CA ALA A 349 -0.51 19.37 -35.66
C ALA A 349 -0.38 19.85 -37.11
N ASP A 350 0.85 20.17 -37.54
CA ASP A 350 1.17 20.57 -38.92
C ASP A 350 0.74 19.49 -39.92
N ALA A 351 0.98 18.21 -39.59
CA ALA A 351 0.58 17.09 -40.44
C ALA A 351 -0.93 17.04 -40.73
N PHE A 352 -1.77 17.50 -39.80
CA PHE A 352 -3.23 17.49 -39.93
C PHE A 352 -3.83 18.87 -40.18
N GLU A 353 -3.05 19.88 -40.59
CA GLU A 353 -3.53 21.26 -40.76
C GLU A 353 -4.80 21.34 -41.63
N GLY A 354 -4.83 20.54 -42.71
CA GLY A 354 -5.93 20.49 -43.68
C GLY A 354 -7.17 19.70 -43.25
N ALA A 355 -7.19 19.05 -42.08
CA ALA A 355 -8.35 18.27 -41.63
C ALA A 355 -9.54 19.19 -41.25
N GLN A 356 -10.75 18.80 -41.67
CA GLN A 356 -11.98 19.57 -41.55
C GLN A 356 -13.10 18.79 -40.82
N VAL A 357 -14.08 19.52 -40.27
CA VAL A 357 -15.30 18.91 -39.74
C VAL A 357 -16.01 18.13 -40.85
N GLY A 358 -16.42 16.91 -40.54
CA GLY A 358 -17.04 15.97 -41.48
C GLY A 358 -16.06 14.93 -42.04
N ASP A 359 -14.75 15.18 -41.97
CA ASP A 359 -13.75 14.23 -42.46
C ASP A 359 -13.81 12.91 -41.71
N ARG A 360 -13.46 11.84 -42.42
CA ARG A 360 -13.33 10.51 -41.82
C ARG A 360 -12.15 10.52 -40.83
N ALA A 361 -12.39 9.98 -39.66
CA ALA A 361 -11.39 9.81 -38.62
C ALA A 361 -11.35 8.33 -38.18
N VAL A 362 -10.16 7.74 -38.18
CA VAL A 362 -9.95 6.33 -37.81
C VAL A 362 -8.77 6.25 -36.85
N VAL A 363 -8.96 5.62 -35.70
CA VAL A 363 -7.89 5.22 -34.79
C VAL A 363 -7.73 3.71 -34.91
N LYS A 364 -6.50 3.24 -35.14
CA LYS A 364 -6.14 1.82 -35.11
C LYS A 364 -5.08 1.61 -34.05
N GLU A 365 -5.41 0.81 -33.04
CA GLU A 365 -4.51 0.43 -31.95
C GLU A 365 -4.09 -1.02 -32.14
N ASP A 366 -2.81 -1.32 -31.88
CA ASP A 366 -2.25 -2.66 -31.91
C ASP A 366 -1.33 -2.89 -30.70
N LEU A 367 -1.73 -3.86 -29.89
CA LEU A 367 -1.01 -4.38 -28.73
C LEU A 367 -0.35 -5.74 -29.02
N GLY A 368 -0.54 -6.28 -30.24
CA GLY A 368 -0.24 -7.65 -30.63
C GLY A 368 -1.46 -8.57 -30.51
N THR A 369 -1.54 -9.60 -31.37
CA THR A 369 -2.75 -10.40 -31.61
C THR A 369 -3.46 -10.89 -30.35
N LYS A 370 -2.72 -11.44 -29.38
CA LYS A 370 -3.31 -11.95 -28.13
C LYS A 370 -3.74 -10.84 -27.19
N TRP A 371 -2.97 -9.76 -27.11
CA TRP A 371 -3.28 -8.60 -26.26
C TRP A 371 -4.48 -7.80 -26.79
N ASN A 372 -4.64 -7.70 -28.11
CA ASN A 372 -5.82 -7.07 -28.73
C ASN A 372 -7.12 -7.76 -28.30
N GLN A 373 -7.10 -9.08 -28.11
CA GLN A 373 -8.25 -9.89 -27.71
C GLN A 373 -8.53 -9.84 -26.19
N ALA A 374 -7.56 -9.42 -25.37
CA ALA A 374 -7.76 -9.33 -23.93
C ALA A 374 -8.82 -8.28 -23.59
N ALA A 375 -9.74 -8.62 -22.67
CA ALA A 375 -10.74 -7.69 -22.16
C ALA A 375 -10.10 -6.68 -21.18
N GLN A 376 -9.17 -7.18 -20.37
CA GLN A 376 -8.47 -6.41 -19.35
C GLN A 376 -6.96 -6.55 -19.51
N ILE A 377 -6.22 -5.47 -19.28
CA ILE A 377 -4.75 -5.47 -19.23
C ILE A 377 -4.30 -4.57 -18.09
N MET A 378 -3.34 -5.05 -17.30
CA MET A 378 -2.58 -4.23 -16.36
C MET A 378 -1.09 -4.44 -16.59
N GLY A 379 -0.47 -3.49 -17.28
CA GLY A 379 0.98 -3.38 -17.41
C GLY A 379 1.61 -2.83 -16.14
N ALA A 380 2.69 -3.46 -15.68
CA ALA A 380 3.50 -2.96 -14.58
C ALA A 380 4.91 -3.55 -14.74
N GLY A 381 5.15 -4.70 -14.13
CA GLY A 381 6.40 -5.45 -14.23
C GLY A 381 7.41 -5.09 -13.15
N PRO A 382 8.58 -5.74 -13.17
CA PRO A 382 8.99 -6.77 -14.13
C PRO A 382 8.32 -8.12 -13.93
N ARG A 383 8.57 -9.08 -14.82
CA ARG A 383 8.32 -10.50 -14.55
C ARG A 383 9.08 -10.93 -13.29
N LEU A 384 8.44 -11.76 -12.46
CA LEU A 384 9.05 -12.35 -11.27
C LEU A 384 9.11 -13.87 -11.35
N VAL A 385 8.04 -14.50 -11.86
CA VAL A 385 7.90 -15.95 -11.92
C VAL A 385 7.36 -16.35 -13.27
N ALA A 386 7.97 -17.36 -13.90
CA ALA A 386 7.49 -17.97 -15.13
C ALA A 386 7.56 -19.50 -15.00
N ASN A 387 6.49 -20.20 -15.35
CA ASN A 387 6.43 -21.67 -15.31
C ASN A 387 6.83 -22.27 -13.94
N GLY A 388 6.48 -21.58 -12.85
CA GLY A 388 6.78 -22.01 -11.48
C GLY A 388 8.21 -21.79 -11.03
N GLN A 389 9.03 -21.07 -11.80
CA GLN A 389 10.42 -20.79 -11.50
C GLN A 389 10.67 -19.28 -11.41
N VAL A 390 11.64 -18.89 -10.58
CA VAL A 390 12.10 -17.50 -10.48
C VAL A 390 12.64 -17.04 -11.84
N ASN A 391 12.10 -15.92 -12.33
CA ASN A 391 12.46 -15.31 -13.60
C ASN A 391 12.30 -13.79 -13.47
N VAL A 392 13.33 -13.13 -12.95
CA VAL A 392 13.33 -11.68 -12.72
C VAL A 392 13.91 -10.95 -13.93
N THR A 393 13.07 -10.28 -14.71
CA THR A 393 13.42 -9.64 -15.99
C THR A 393 13.65 -8.13 -15.87
N ALA A 394 13.89 -7.63 -14.65
CA ALA A 394 14.02 -6.19 -14.37
C ALA A 394 15.07 -5.50 -15.25
N GLY A 395 16.16 -6.21 -15.56
CA GLY A 395 17.22 -5.81 -16.50
C GLY A 395 16.70 -5.60 -17.92
N GLU A 396 16.02 -6.61 -18.44
CA GLU A 396 15.49 -6.66 -19.81
C GLU A 396 14.33 -5.67 -20.04
N GLU A 397 13.64 -5.28 -18.97
CA GLU A 397 12.47 -4.39 -18.99
C GLU A 397 12.82 -2.94 -18.58
N GLU A 398 14.12 -2.61 -18.58
CA GLU A 398 14.60 -1.23 -18.39
C GLU A 398 14.12 -0.57 -17.09
N PHE A 399 13.94 -1.36 -16.03
CA PHE A 399 13.65 -0.79 -14.71
C PHE A 399 14.85 -0.01 -14.15
N PRO A 400 14.64 1.13 -13.49
CA PRO A 400 15.73 1.86 -12.85
C PRO A 400 16.32 1.12 -11.64
N GLY A 401 17.53 1.53 -11.24
CA GLY A 401 18.33 0.83 -10.22
C GLY A 401 17.69 0.79 -8.83
N ASP A 402 16.94 1.83 -8.47
CA ASP A 402 16.16 1.93 -7.23
C ASP A 402 15.08 0.84 -7.13
N ILE A 403 14.51 0.43 -8.26
CA ILE A 403 13.58 -0.71 -8.33
C ILE A 403 14.36 -2.03 -8.34
N ARG A 404 15.47 -2.13 -9.08
CA ARG A 404 16.20 -3.38 -9.33
C ARG A 404 16.94 -3.95 -8.11
N TYR A 405 17.70 -3.12 -7.40
CA TYR A 405 18.77 -3.62 -6.53
C TYR A 405 18.45 -3.56 -5.03
N GLY A 406 17.49 -2.73 -4.62
CA GLY A 406 17.17 -2.50 -3.22
C GLY A 406 16.12 -3.44 -2.63
N ARG A 407 16.14 -3.55 -1.30
CA ARG A 407 14.98 -4.03 -0.54
C ARG A 407 13.95 -2.92 -0.43
N ALA A 408 12.69 -3.26 -0.68
CA ALA A 408 11.58 -2.33 -0.55
C ALA A 408 10.31 -3.11 -0.19
N PRO A 409 9.25 -2.41 0.26
CA PRO A 409 7.92 -2.92 0.13
C PRO A 409 7.63 -3.25 -1.35
N ARG A 410 7.00 -4.39 -1.62
CA ARG A 410 6.70 -4.84 -2.99
C ARG A 410 5.28 -5.36 -3.05
N SER A 411 4.64 -5.18 -4.21
CA SER A 411 3.34 -5.75 -4.53
C SER A 411 3.45 -6.68 -5.74
N ALA A 412 2.57 -7.67 -5.84
CA ALA A 412 2.53 -8.60 -6.97
C ALA A 412 1.13 -9.13 -7.23
N VAL A 413 0.92 -9.52 -8.48
CA VAL A 413 -0.18 -10.39 -8.91
C VAL A 413 0.40 -11.67 -9.51
N ALA A 414 -0.22 -12.80 -9.19
CA ALA A 414 0.19 -14.10 -9.67
C ALA A 414 -1.00 -14.99 -10.02
N VAL A 415 -0.73 -15.97 -10.88
CA VAL A 415 -1.56 -17.16 -11.07
C VAL A 415 -0.84 -18.34 -10.44
N LEU A 416 -1.55 -19.05 -9.57
CA LEU A 416 -1.05 -20.20 -8.83
C LEU A 416 -1.09 -21.48 -9.69
N LYS A 417 -0.42 -22.55 -9.21
CA LYS A 417 -0.39 -23.85 -9.90
C LYS A 417 -1.77 -24.50 -10.09
N ASN A 418 -2.72 -24.24 -9.20
CA ASN A 418 -4.13 -24.67 -9.33
C ASN A 418 -4.97 -23.74 -10.24
N GLY A 419 -4.37 -22.69 -10.81
CA GLY A 419 -5.04 -21.71 -11.66
C GLY A 419 -5.68 -20.54 -10.90
N ASN A 420 -5.67 -20.56 -9.57
CA ASN A 420 -6.21 -19.47 -8.74
C ASN A 420 -5.40 -18.20 -8.88
N TYR A 421 -6.04 -17.08 -8.54
CA TYR A 421 -5.38 -15.78 -8.47
C TYR A 421 -4.73 -15.59 -7.10
N LEU A 422 -3.62 -14.86 -7.06
CA LEU A 422 -2.96 -14.44 -5.83
C LEU A 422 -2.57 -12.96 -5.95
N PHE A 423 -3.04 -12.13 -5.02
CA PHE A 423 -2.40 -10.84 -4.76
C PHE A 423 -1.47 -10.98 -3.55
N GLY A 424 -0.32 -10.30 -3.61
CA GLY A 424 0.67 -10.34 -2.55
C GLY A 424 1.30 -8.98 -2.30
N VAL A 425 1.54 -8.67 -1.03
CA VAL A 425 2.30 -7.50 -0.59
C VAL A 425 3.32 -7.93 0.45
N VAL A 426 4.56 -7.45 0.35
CA VAL A 426 5.54 -7.52 1.43
C VAL A 426 5.81 -6.13 1.96
N ASP A 427 5.71 -5.96 3.28
CA ASP A 427 6.02 -4.68 3.94
C ASP A 427 7.53 -4.40 3.89
N GLY A 428 7.93 -3.14 4.03
CA GLY A 428 9.34 -2.74 4.03
C GLY A 428 9.55 -1.36 4.64
N ARG A 429 10.83 -0.96 4.79
CA ARG A 429 11.22 0.36 5.35
C ARG A 429 10.75 0.60 6.79
N GLN A 430 10.51 -0.48 7.55
CA GLN A 430 9.99 -0.41 8.91
C GLN A 430 10.66 -1.46 9.79
N ALA A 431 10.76 -1.22 11.10
CA ALA A 431 11.40 -2.16 12.02
C ALA A 431 10.70 -3.55 12.05
N SER A 432 9.41 -3.59 11.70
CA SER A 432 8.62 -4.82 11.61
C SER A 432 8.76 -5.56 10.27
N SER A 433 9.38 -4.96 9.26
CA SER A 433 9.70 -5.60 7.97
C SER A 433 10.74 -4.80 7.18
N HIS A 434 11.84 -5.44 6.79
CA HIS A 434 12.91 -4.79 6.02
C HIS A 434 12.67 -4.79 4.49
N GLY A 435 11.55 -5.34 4.01
CA GLY A 435 11.24 -5.43 2.58
C GLY A 435 12.06 -6.50 1.87
N LEU A 436 11.84 -6.70 0.57
CA LEU A 436 12.55 -7.70 -0.22
C LEU A 436 13.15 -7.11 -1.49
N THR A 437 14.24 -7.76 -1.95
CA THR A 437 14.74 -7.62 -3.32
C THR A 437 13.73 -8.26 -4.27
N LEU A 438 13.76 -7.91 -5.56
CA LEU A 438 12.88 -8.55 -6.55
C LEU A 438 13.08 -10.07 -6.61
N THR A 439 14.34 -10.53 -6.47
CA THR A 439 14.68 -11.96 -6.50
C THR A 439 14.14 -12.69 -5.27
N ASP A 440 14.27 -12.13 -4.08
CA ASP A 440 13.73 -12.77 -2.87
C ASP A 440 12.21 -12.73 -2.85
N TRP A 441 11.61 -11.67 -3.41
CA TRP A 441 10.17 -11.59 -3.62
C TRP A 441 9.67 -12.67 -4.58
N ALA A 442 10.35 -12.88 -5.71
CA ALA A 442 10.05 -13.96 -6.65
C ALA A 442 10.17 -15.36 -6.01
N LYS A 443 11.22 -15.61 -5.22
CA LYS A 443 11.38 -16.87 -4.46
C LYS A 443 10.21 -17.10 -3.51
N LEU A 444 9.77 -16.05 -2.80
CA LEU A 444 8.63 -16.13 -1.90
C LEU A 444 7.32 -16.40 -2.66
N LEU A 445 7.09 -15.78 -3.81
CA LEU A 445 5.92 -16.06 -4.66
C LEU A 445 5.91 -17.52 -5.15
N VAL A 446 7.06 -18.08 -5.54
CA VAL A 446 7.18 -19.50 -5.88
C VAL A 446 6.87 -20.39 -4.68
N LYS A 447 7.34 -20.02 -3.47
CA LYS A 447 7.00 -20.72 -2.22
C LYS A 447 5.50 -20.68 -1.92
N MET A 448 4.82 -19.59 -2.29
CA MET A 448 3.35 -19.46 -2.22
C MET A 448 2.62 -20.18 -3.36
N GLY A 449 3.33 -20.93 -4.21
CA GLY A 449 2.73 -21.74 -5.27
C GLY A 449 2.47 -20.98 -6.58
N ALA A 450 3.04 -19.78 -6.77
CA ALA A 450 2.92 -19.06 -8.03
C ALA A 450 3.50 -19.88 -9.19
N ARG A 451 2.72 -20.01 -10.26
CA ARG A 451 3.17 -20.50 -11.56
C ARG A 451 3.68 -19.34 -12.41
N ASP A 452 2.96 -18.23 -12.41
CA ASP A 452 3.28 -17.03 -13.18
C ASP A 452 3.03 -15.81 -12.31
N ALA A 453 3.94 -14.84 -12.31
CA ALA A 453 3.78 -13.63 -11.52
C ALA A 453 4.53 -12.43 -12.13
N ILE A 454 3.99 -11.24 -11.90
CA ILE A 454 4.67 -9.97 -12.16
C ILE A 454 4.70 -9.13 -10.89
N ASN A 455 5.71 -8.28 -10.80
CA ASN A 455 5.76 -7.20 -9.82
C ASN A 455 4.77 -6.09 -10.22
N LEU A 456 4.20 -5.44 -9.21
CA LEU A 456 3.39 -4.23 -9.33
C LEU A 456 4.14 -3.04 -8.70
N ASP A 457 3.58 -1.84 -8.75
CA ASP A 457 4.17 -0.70 -8.06
C ASP A 457 4.39 -1.01 -6.57
N GLY A 458 5.42 -0.43 -5.96
CA GLY A 458 5.90 -0.81 -4.64
C GLY A 458 6.15 0.39 -3.73
N GLY A 459 7.00 0.19 -2.72
CA GLY A 459 7.33 1.24 -1.77
C GLY A 459 6.10 1.69 -0.98
N GLY A 460 5.91 3.00 -0.84
CA GLY A 460 4.76 3.53 -0.12
C GLY A 460 3.43 3.30 -0.83
N SER A 461 3.44 2.84 -2.08
CA SER A 461 2.23 2.43 -2.82
C SER A 461 1.79 1.01 -2.48
N SER A 462 2.59 0.22 -1.74
CA SER A 462 2.26 -1.19 -1.48
C SER A 462 1.12 -1.33 -0.48
N GLU A 463 -0.08 -1.60 -0.98
CA GLU A 463 -1.26 -1.89 -0.16
C GLU A 463 -2.03 -3.12 -0.65
N LEU A 464 -2.44 -3.96 0.31
CA LEU A 464 -3.39 -5.05 0.10
C LEU A 464 -4.64 -4.79 0.94
N VAL A 465 -5.80 -4.81 0.30
CA VAL A 465 -7.11 -4.60 0.91
C VAL A 465 -7.93 -5.86 0.77
N VAL A 466 -8.62 -6.28 1.83
CA VAL A 466 -9.58 -7.40 1.81
C VAL A 466 -10.80 -6.97 2.60
N GLY A 467 -11.98 -7.03 1.99
CA GLY A 467 -13.25 -6.59 2.60
C GLY A 467 -13.22 -5.14 3.09
N GLY A 468 -12.63 -4.23 2.29
CA GLY A 468 -12.50 -2.80 2.64
C GLY A 468 -11.42 -2.49 3.69
N VAL A 469 -10.74 -3.50 4.24
CA VAL A 469 -9.72 -3.31 5.29
C VAL A 469 -8.31 -3.51 4.74
N VAL A 470 -7.43 -2.54 4.98
CA VAL A 470 -5.99 -2.65 4.69
C VAL A 470 -5.38 -3.74 5.57
N GLN A 471 -4.71 -4.71 4.95
CA GLN A 471 -4.16 -5.89 5.63
C GLN A 471 -2.71 -5.69 6.09
N ASN A 472 -1.95 -4.89 5.35
CA ASN A 472 -0.52 -4.67 5.59
C ASN A 472 -0.27 -3.33 6.32
N SER A 473 0.99 -2.99 6.57
CA SER A 473 1.37 -1.72 7.19
C SER A 473 1.99 -0.80 6.12
N PRO A 474 1.27 0.21 5.60
CA PRO A 474 1.80 1.12 4.60
C PRO A 474 3.09 1.81 5.06
N SER A 475 4.12 1.79 4.21
CA SER A 475 5.46 2.26 4.64
C SER A 475 5.55 3.77 4.83
N ASP A 476 4.58 4.54 4.31
CA ASP A 476 4.49 5.99 4.50
C ASP A 476 3.75 6.37 5.79
N GLY A 477 3.41 5.38 6.65
CA GLY A 477 2.64 5.56 7.88
C GLY A 477 1.12 5.66 7.67
N SER A 478 0.69 5.85 6.42
CA SER A 478 -0.70 5.78 5.97
C SER A 478 -0.76 5.34 4.51
N GLU A 479 -1.94 4.91 4.03
CA GLU A 479 -2.12 4.56 2.62
C GLU A 479 -1.74 5.73 1.69
N ARG A 480 -0.96 5.42 0.66
CA ARG A 480 -0.64 6.37 -0.39
C ARG A 480 -1.81 6.49 -1.37
N TYR A 481 -1.94 7.67 -1.97
CA TYR A 481 -2.79 7.82 -3.14
C TYR A 481 -2.07 7.27 -4.37
N VAL A 482 -2.67 6.30 -5.04
CA VAL A 482 -2.14 5.64 -6.24
C VAL A 482 -3.08 5.85 -7.42
N GLY A 483 -2.58 5.61 -8.63
CA GLY A 483 -3.34 5.82 -9.86
C GLY A 483 -4.28 4.67 -10.23
N SER A 484 -3.99 3.45 -9.79
CA SER A 484 -4.76 2.26 -10.15
C SER A 484 -4.59 1.11 -9.17
N ALA A 485 -5.53 0.17 -9.23
CA ALA A 485 -5.50 -1.10 -8.51
C ALA A 485 -5.93 -2.26 -9.42
N LEU A 486 -5.58 -3.47 -9.00
CA LEU A 486 -6.24 -4.69 -9.42
C LEU A 486 -7.21 -5.10 -8.32
N ILE A 487 -8.45 -5.42 -8.70
CA ILE A 487 -9.47 -5.91 -7.79
C ILE A 487 -9.83 -7.36 -8.08
N LEU A 488 -10.33 -8.04 -7.05
CA LEU A 488 -11.08 -9.28 -7.15
C LEU A 488 -12.56 -8.97 -6.97
N GLN A 489 -13.36 -9.41 -7.93
CA GLN A 489 -14.81 -9.32 -7.90
C GLN A 489 -15.43 -10.69 -8.15
N HIS A 490 -16.66 -10.89 -7.68
CA HIS A 490 -17.44 -12.07 -8.02
C HIS A 490 -17.68 -12.15 -9.54
N LYS A 491 -17.72 -13.37 -10.07
CA LYS A 491 -18.09 -13.64 -11.47
C LYS A 491 -19.58 -13.50 -11.74
#